data_AF-A0A956TZ98-F1
#
_entry.id   AF-A0A956TZ98-F1
#
_cell.length_a   1.000
_cell.length_b   1.000
_cell.length_c   1.000
_cell.angle_alpha   90.00
_cell.angle_beta   90.00
_cell.angle_gamma   90.00
#
_symmetry.space_group_name_H-M   'P 1'
#
loop_
_entity.id
_entity.type
_entity.pdbx_description
1 polymer ?
#
loop_
_entity_poly.entity_id
_entity_poly.type
_entity_poly.pdbx_seq_one_letter_code
_entity_poly.pdbx_strand_id
1 'polypeptide(L)'
;MQEIKIEEIGQILKDRIKGYETKIETSEVGTVISVGDGIVRAYGLDRAMAGELVEFASGIMGLVLNLEEDNVGIALFGEDTEVQEGDIVKRTGRIAEVPVGEDMKGRVVNSLGQPIDGKGEIKAAETRPIEIKAPGVVYRQSV
;
A
#
# COMPACT_ATOMS: atom_id res chain seq x y z
N MET A 1 -19.32 31.06 -9.80
CA MET A 1 -18.16 30.21 -10.10
C MET A 1 -17.10 30.56 -9.08
N GLN A 2 -16.76 29.65 -8.18
CA GLN A 2 -15.73 29.89 -7.16
C GLN A 2 -14.38 29.84 -7.87
N GLU A 3 -13.67 30.97 -7.93
CA GLU A 3 -12.30 31.04 -8.45
C GLU A 3 -11.41 30.17 -7.55
N ILE A 4 -10.88 29.09 -8.11
CA ILE A 4 -9.86 28.27 -7.47
C ILE A 4 -8.60 29.14 -7.42
N LYS A 5 -8.20 29.56 -6.22
CA LYS A 5 -7.00 30.38 -6.02
C LYS A 5 -5.76 29.52 -6.26
N ILE A 6 -5.03 29.84 -7.32
CA ILE A 6 -3.77 29.18 -7.71
C ILE A 6 -2.75 29.19 -6.56
N GLU A 7 -2.82 30.18 -5.69
CA GLU A 7 -1.97 30.35 -4.50
C GLU A 7 -2.14 29.22 -3.48
N GLU A 8 -3.38 28.73 -3.25
CA GLU A 8 -3.65 27.65 -2.29
C GLU A 8 -3.04 26.32 -2.77
N ILE A 9 -3.15 26.02 -4.07
CA ILE A 9 -2.57 24.81 -4.67
C ILE A 9 -1.04 24.84 -4.56
N GLY A 10 -0.42 25.98 -4.86
CA GLY A 10 1.03 26.14 -4.75
C GLY A 10 1.56 25.99 -3.32
N GLN A 11 0.80 26.42 -2.33
CA GLN A 11 1.16 26.28 -0.92
C GLN A 11 1.06 24.83 -0.45
N ILE A 12 -0.01 24.12 -0.82
CA ILE A 12 -0.20 22.69 -0.53
C ILE A 12 0.96 21.85 -1.11
N LEU A 13 1.39 22.14 -2.35
CA LEU A 13 2.51 21.46 -2.99
C LEU A 13 3.84 21.73 -2.27
N LYS A 14 4.11 23.00 -1.90
CA LYS A 14 5.32 23.37 -1.16
C LYS A 14 5.40 22.71 0.21
N ASP A 15 4.28 22.63 0.91
CA ASP A 15 4.22 22.00 2.23
C ASP A 15 4.43 20.48 2.15
N ARG A 16 3.92 19.81 1.10
CA ARG A 16 4.21 18.38 0.85
C ARG A 16 5.69 18.11 0.54
N ILE A 17 6.37 19.00 -0.19
CA ILE A 17 7.79 18.82 -0.54
C ILE A 17 8.71 19.04 0.67
N LYS A 18 8.39 19.98 1.57
CA LYS A 18 9.21 20.27 2.76
C LYS A 18 9.30 19.12 3.76
N GLY A 19 8.33 18.21 3.76
CA GLY A 19 8.33 17.03 4.64
C GLY A 19 9.18 15.86 4.14
N TYR A 20 9.81 15.96 2.96
CA TYR A 20 10.54 14.86 2.33
C TYR A 20 12.00 14.82 2.81
N GLU A 21 12.25 14.31 4.01
CA GLU A 21 13.61 13.96 4.47
C GLU A 21 13.97 12.54 4.01
N THR A 22 14.86 12.43 3.01
CA THR A 22 15.33 11.14 2.50
C THR A 22 16.43 10.57 3.39
N LYS A 23 16.06 9.91 4.51
CA LYS A 23 16.94 8.93 5.17
C LYS A 23 16.73 7.58 4.50
N ILE A 24 17.68 7.15 3.67
CA ILE A 24 17.65 5.81 3.08
C ILE A 24 18.23 4.85 4.13
N GLU A 25 17.36 4.22 4.93
CA GLU A 25 17.75 3.06 5.73
C GLU A 25 17.73 1.82 4.83
N THR A 26 18.92 1.30 4.53
CA THR A 26 19.11 0.14 3.65
C THR A 26 18.36 -1.12 4.10
N SER A 27 18.00 -1.26 5.38
CA SER A 27 17.20 -2.38 5.90
C SER A 27 15.73 -2.37 5.44
N GLU A 28 15.26 -1.28 4.84
CA GLU A 28 13.85 -1.10 4.45
C GLU A 28 13.64 -1.17 2.93
N VAL A 29 14.73 -1.35 2.19
CA VAL A 29 14.75 -1.32 0.73
C VAL A 29 15.19 -2.69 0.21
N GLY A 30 14.53 -3.15 -0.84
CA GLY A 30 14.91 -4.32 -1.59
C GLY A 30 15.08 -4.05 -3.07
N THR A 31 15.59 -5.04 -3.78
CA THR A 31 15.78 -5.02 -5.23
C THR A 31 15.09 -6.23 -5.84
N VAL A 32 14.31 -6.01 -6.89
CA VAL A 32 13.62 -7.07 -7.62
C VAL A 32 14.63 -7.98 -8.30
N ILE A 33 14.56 -9.28 -8.02
CA ILE A 33 15.38 -10.33 -8.65
C ILE A 33 14.66 -10.84 -9.89
N SER A 34 13.36 -11.12 -9.77
CA SER A 34 12.55 -11.65 -10.85
C SER A 34 11.08 -11.26 -10.66
N VAL A 35 10.35 -11.16 -11.76
CA VAL A 35 8.91 -10.92 -11.81
C VAL A 35 8.26 -11.87 -12.81
N GLY A 36 7.09 -12.41 -12.47
CA GLY A 36 6.29 -13.21 -13.40
C GLY A 36 4.97 -13.65 -12.79
N ASP A 37 3.92 -13.66 -13.62
CA ASP A 37 2.56 -14.06 -13.24
C ASP A 37 2.05 -13.30 -11.99
N GLY A 38 2.41 -12.02 -11.86
CA GLY A 38 2.04 -11.19 -10.71
C GLY A 38 2.78 -11.50 -9.41
N ILE A 39 3.81 -12.37 -9.44
CA ILE A 39 4.68 -12.65 -8.30
C ILE A 39 6.06 -12.04 -8.52
N VAL A 40 6.54 -11.35 -7.50
CA VAL A 40 7.87 -10.76 -7.45
C VAL A 40 8.71 -11.45 -6.39
N ARG A 41 9.96 -11.73 -6.73
CA ARG A 41 11.00 -12.08 -5.77
C ARG A 41 11.93 -10.91 -5.60
N ALA A 42 12.11 -10.44 -4.38
CA ALA A 42 13.00 -9.33 -4.07
C ALA A 42 14.10 -9.77 -3.11
N TYR A 43 15.32 -9.28 -3.34
CA TYR A 43 16.44 -9.38 -2.42
C TYR A 43 16.41 -8.21 -1.43
N GLY A 44 16.86 -8.43 -0.19
CA GLY A 44 16.83 -7.43 0.88
C GLY A 44 15.50 -7.45 1.62
N LEU A 45 14.99 -6.26 1.98
CA LEU A 45 13.80 -6.13 2.84
C LEU A 45 13.95 -6.90 4.17
N ASP A 46 15.14 -6.91 4.77
CA ASP A 46 15.52 -7.78 5.90
C ASP A 46 14.58 -7.76 7.11
N ARG A 47 13.84 -6.65 7.27
CA ARG A 47 12.89 -6.45 8.37
C ARG A 47 11.43 -6.61 7.96
N ALA A 48 11.14 -7.07 6.75
CA ALA A 48 9.78 -7.28 6.26
C ALA A 48 8.99 -8.25 7.15
N MET A 49 7.71 -7.94 7.31
CA MET A 49 6.77 -8.78 8.03
C MET A 49 5.89 -9.55 7.05
N ALA A 50 5.52 -10.78 7.39
CA ALA A 50 4.53 -11.52 6.62
C ALA A 50 3.19 -10.76 6.64
N GLY A 51 2.55 -10.63 5.48
CA GLY A 51 1.34 -9.84 5.31
C GLY A 51 1.57 -8.32 5.31
N GLU A 52 2.81 -7.85 5.24
CA GLU A 52 3.12 -6.42 5.10
C GLU A 52 2.87 -5.94 3.66
N LEU A 53 2.41 -4.70 3.54
CA LEU A 53 2.35 -4.01 2.26
C LEU A 53 3.72 -3.42 1.90
N VAL A 54 4.11 -3.57 0.64
CA VAL A 54 5.31 -2.97 0.05
C VAL A 54 4.93 -2.12 -1.16
N GLU A 55 5.76 -1.15 -1.48
CA GLU A 55 5.57 -0.22 -2.60
C GLU A 55 6.75 -0.31 -3.55
N PHE A 56 6.46 -0.52 -4.83
CA PHE A 56 7.44 -0.55 -5.90
C PHE A 56 7.73 0.86 -6.42
N ALA A 57 8.86 1.06 -7.08
CA ALA A 57 9.21 2.35 -7.68
C ALA A 57 8.17 2.86 -8.71
N SER A 58 7.41 1.96 -9.34
CA SER A 58 6.28 2.28 -10.21
C SER A 58 5.04 2.80 -9.48
N GLY A 59 5.00 2.70 -8.15
CA GLY A 59 3.83 3.02 -7.32
C GLY A 59 2.85 1.85 -7.17
N ILE A 60 3.13 0.70 -7.79
CA ILE A 60 2.37 -0.52 -7.53
C ILE A 60 2.59 -0.95 -6.09
N MET A 61 1.52 -1.41 -5.47
CA MET A 61 1.55 -2.01 -4.14
C MET A 61 1.71 -3.53 -4.26
N GLY A 62 2.41 -4.14 -3.31
CA GLY A 62 2.50 -5.60 -3.18
C GLY A 62 2.22 -6.07 -1.77
N LEU A 63 1.94 -7.36 -1.64
CA LEU A 63 1.75 -8.06 -0.37
C LEU A 63 2.87 -9.07 -0.16
N VAL A 64 3.56 -8.97 0.96
CA VAL A 64 4.55 -9.98 1.36
C VAL A 64 3.86 -11.28 1.75
N LEU A 65 4.10 -12.34 1.01
CA LEU A 65 3.53 -13.68 1.25
C LEU A 65 4.54 -14.64 1.88
N ASN A 66 5.80 -14.57 1.45
CA ASN A 66 6.85 -15.49 1.84
C ASN A 66 8.10 -14.73 2.28
N LEU A 67 8.70 -15.16 3.38
CA LEU A 67 9.99 -14.68 3.86
C LEU A 67 10.95 -15.87 3.79
N GLU A 68 11.81 -15.89 2.78
CA GLU A 68 12.88 -16.88 2.63
C GLU A 68 14.20 -16.30 3.18
N GLU A 69 15.23 -17.13 3.32
CA GLU A 69 16.52 -16.71 3.88
C GLU A 69 17.21 -15.67 2.99
N ASP A 70 17.09 -15.84 1.67
CA ASP A 70 17.80 -15.02 0.67
C ASP A 70 16.88 -14.09 -0.13
N ASN A 71 15.56 -14.25 -0.04
CA ASN A 71 14.61 -13.43 -0.80
C ASN A 71 13.22 -13.35 -0.15
N VAL A 72 12.44 -12.38 -0.60
CA VAL A 72 11.07 -12.15 -0.15
C VAL A 72 10.12 -12.32 -1.34
N GLY A 73 9.11 -13.16 -1.15
CA GLY A 73 8.06 -13.39 -2.13
C GLY A 73 6.91 -12.41 -1.94
N ILE A 74 6.60 -11.64 -2.98
CA ILE A 74 5.64 -10.55 -2.97
C ILE A 74 4.61 -10.78 -4.07
N ALA A 75 3.32 -10.74 -3.74
CA ALA A 75 2.24 -10.72 -4.74
C ALA A 75 1.90 -9.26 -5.10
N LEU A 76 1.79 -8.97 -6.39
CA LEU A 76 1.47 -7.63 -6.90
C LEU A 76 -0.03 -7.34 -6.85
N PHE A 77 -0.39 -6.12 -6.45
CA PHE A 77 -1.72 -5.55 -6.63
C PHE A 77 -1.74 -4.64 -7.87
N GLY A 78 -1.50 -5.23 -9.03
CA GLY A 78 -1.40 -4.51 -10.30
C GLY A 78 -0.93 -5.42 -11.43
N GLU A 79 -0.59 -4.82 -12.57
CA GLU A 79 0.04 -5.54 -13.67
C GLU A 79 1.53 -5.72 -13.42
N ASP A 80 2.06 -6.89 -13.79
CA ASP A 80 3.48 -7.22 -13.66
C ASP A 80 4.35 -6.51 -14.70
N THR A 81 3.76 -6.01 -15.78
CA THR A 81 4.44 -5.26 -16.86
C THR A 81 5.08 -3.95 -16.40
N GLU A 82 4.62 -3.38 -15.27
CA GLU A 82 5.12 -2.13 -14.70
C GLU A 82 6.26 -2.33 -13.69
N VAL A 83 6.68 -3.58 -13.45
CA VAL A 83 7.79 -3.92 -12.55
C VAL A 83 8.85 -4.67 -13.35
N GLN A 84 10.12 -4.34 -13.15
CA GLN A 84 11.25 -4.97 -13.85
C GLN A 84 12.30 -5.47 -12.87
N GLU A 85 13.12 -6.41 -13.34
CA GLU A 85 14.31 -6.84 -12.59
C GLU A 85 15.23 -5.64 -12.32
N GLY A 86 15.74 -5.57 -11.10
CA GLY A 86 16.55 -4.44 -10.62
C GLY A 86 15.74 -3.28 -10.04
N ASP A 87 14.40 -3.27 -10.15
CA ASP A 87 13.59 -2.22 -9.55
C ASP A 87 13.68 -2.21 -8.03
N ILE A 88 13.50 -1.02 -7.48
CA ILE A 88 13.50 -0.80 -6.04
C ILE A 88 12.11 -1.10 -5.49
N VAL A 89 12.07 -1.89 -4.42
CA VAL A 89 10.89 -2.10 -3.59
C VAL A 89 11.14 -1.57 -2.18
N LYS A 90 10.14 -0.89 -1.61
CA LYS A 90 10.22 -0.29 -0.29
C LYS A 90 9.13 -0.84 0.62
N ARG A 91 9.49 -1.01 1.88
CA ARG A 91 8.54 -1.38 2.92
C ARG A 91 7.64 -0.21 3.29
N THR A 92 6.38 -0.50 3.56
CA THR A 92 5.48 0.51 4.14
C THR A 92 5.44 0.45 5.66
N GLY A 93 5.94 -0.64 6.27
CA GLY A 93 5.86 -0.88 7.72
C GLY A 93 4.47 -1.24 8.22
N ARG A 94 3.49 -1.37 7.30
CA ARG A 94 2.08 -1.60 7.64
C ARG A 94 1.69 -3.00 7.22
N ILE A 95 1.21 -3.78 8.18
CA ILE A 95 0.46 -5.02 7.88
C ILE A 95 -0.74 -4.62 7.03
N ALA A 96 -1.09 -5.45 6.06
CA ALA A 96 -2.15 -5.19 5.11
C ALA A 96 -3.42 -4.68 5.79
N GLU A 97 -3.76 -3.45 5.47
CA GLU A 97 -4.88 -2.71 6.00
C GLU A 97 -5.58 -1.95 4.89
N VAL A 98 -6.86 -1.72 5.07
CA VAL A 98 -7.70 -0.99 4.13
C VAL A 98 -8.44 0.14 4.84
N PRO A 99 -8.73 1.25 4.15
CA PRO A 99 -9.58 2.30 4.69
C PRO A 99 -10.98 1.77 4.99
N VAL A 100 -11.57 2.21 6.09
CA VAL A 100 -12.94 1.87 6.50
C VAL A 100 -13.69 3.11 6.95
N GLY A 101 -15.02 3.04 6.94
CA GLY A 101 -15.88 4.09 7.46
C GLY A 101 -17.10 4.36 6.60
N GLU A 102 -17.91 5.30 7.06
CA GLU A 102 -19.15 5.71 6.38
C GLU A 102 -18.87 6.35 5.01
N ASP A 103 -17.73 7.02 4.84
CA ASP A 103 -17.31 7.66 3.59
C ASP A 103 -17.10 6.68 2.43
N MET A 104 -16.98 5.37 2.72
CA MET A 104 -16.88 4.32 1.71
C MET A 104 -18.25 3.97 1.09
N LYS A 105 -19.37 4.35 1.73
CA LYS A 105 -20.71 3.96 1.26
C LYS A 105 -21.03 4.58 -0.10
N GLY A 106 -21.51 3.75 -1.02
CA GLY A 106 -21.89 4.17 -2.37
C GLY A 106 -20.72 4.52 -3.30
N ARG A 107 -19.48 4.27 -2.85
CA ARG A 107 -18.27 4.38 -3.67
C ARG A 107 -17.96 3.05 -4.34
N VAL A 108 -17.24 3.10 -5.46
CA VAL A 108 -16.60 1.92 -6.05
C VAL A 108 -15.11 2.01 -5.78
N VAL A 109 -14.56 0.99 -5.13
CA VAL A 109 -13.15 0.94 -4.70
C VAL A 109 -12.48 -0.33 -5.21
N ASN A 110 -11.16 -0.29 -5.36
CA ASN A 110 -10.35 -1.49 -5.60
C ASN A 110 -10.10 -2.28 -4.31
N SER A 111 -9.36 -3.39 -4.41
CA SER A 111 -9.05 -4.27 -3.28
C SER A 111 -8.23 -3.60 -2.16
N LEU A 112 -7.56 -2.50 -2.45
CA LEU A 112 -6.79 -1.69 -1.48
C LEU A 112 -7.63 -0.55 -0.88
N GLY A 113 -8.91 -0.45 -1.26
CA GLY A 113 -9.82 0.60 -0.80
C GLY A 113 -9.63 1.96 -1.50
N GLN A 114 -8.87 2.01 -2.60
CA GLN A 114 -8.70 3.23 -3.39
C GLN A 114 -9.91 3.42 -4.33
N PRO A 115 -10.44 4.64 -4.50
CA PRO A 115 -11.61 4.89 -5.33
C PRO A 115 -11.29 4.73 -6.83
N ILE A 116 -12.17 4.00 -7.53
CA ILE A 116 -12.11 3.79 -8.99
C ILE A 116 -13.35 4.33 -9.72
N ASP A 117 -14.25 5.01 -9.01
CA ASP A 117 -15.48 5.58 -9.55
C ASP A 117 -15.35 7.00 -10.14
N GLY A 118 -14.14 7.59 -10.10
CA GLY A 118 -13.88 8.93 -10.62
C GLY A 118 -14.52 10.08 -9.81
N LYS A 119 -15.09 9.81 -8.62
CA LYS A 119 -15.76 10.82 -7.78
C LYS A 119 -14.80 11.55 -6.81
N GLY A 120 -13.49 11.46 -7.06
CA GLY A 120 -12.44 12.03 -6.20
C GLY A 120 -12.00 11.10 -5.06
N GLU A 121 -11.14 11.60 -4.18
CA GLU A 121 -10.60 10.81 -3.06
C GLU A 121 -11.67 10.43 -2.02
N ILE A 122 -11.44 9.34 -1.29
CA ILE A 122 -12.24 8.97 -0.12
C ILE A 122 -11.47 9.41 1.13
N LYS A 123 -12.06 10.28 1.94
CA LYS A 123 -11.46 10.77 3.19
C LYS A 123 -11.79 9.84 4.36
N ALA A 124 -11.40 8.57 4.26
CA ALA A 124 -11.58 7.63 5.35
C ALA A 124 -10.72 8.05 6.56
N ALA A 125 -11.34 8.17 7.73
CA ALA A 125 -10.65 8.56 8.96
C ALA A 125 -9.89 7.41 9.63
N GLU A 126 -10.27 6.16 9.32
CA GLU A 126 -9.77 4.96 9.97
C GLU A 126 -9.33 3.91 8.94
N THR A 127 -8.33 3.12 9.30
CA THR A 127 -7.92 1.91 8.59
C THR A 127 -8.14 0.70 9.49
N ARG A 128 -8.36 -0.47 8.88
CA ARG A 128 -8.39 -1.74 9.61
C ARG A 128 -7.54 -2.79 8.90
N PRO A 129 -6.83 -3.65 9.65
CA PRO A 129 -6.15 -4.80 9.08
C PRO A 129 -7.13 -5.71 8.35
N ILE A 130 -6.72 -6.26 7.21
CA ILE A 130 -7.55 -7.18 6.42
C ILE A 130 -7.65 -8.55 7.09
N GLU A 131 -6.59 -8.98 7.78
CA GLU A 131 -6.54 -10.23 8.51
C GLU A 131 -6.75 -9.97 10.00
N ILE A 132 -7.97 -10.25 10.47
CA ILE A 132 -8.31 -10.18 11.89
C ILE A 132 -8.95 -11.49 12.34
N LYS A 133 -8.65 -11.88 13.59
CA LYS A 133 -9.30 -13.04 14.20
C LYS A 133 -10.80 -12.79 14.34
N ALA A 134 -11.60 -13.71 13.83
CA ALA A 134 -13.06 -13.63 13.93
C ALA A 134 -13.54 -13.65 15.40
N PRO A 135 -14.73 -13.08 15.70
CA PRO A 135 -15.31 -13.13 17.04
C PRO A 135 -15.47 -14.56 17.56
N GLY A 136 -15.00 -14.79 18.79
CA GLY A 136 -15.17 -16.05 19.50
C GLY A 136 -16.63 -16.33 19.89
N VAL A 137 -16.95 -17.57 20.27
CA VAL A 137 -18.33 -18.03 20.53
C VAL A 137 -19.08 -17.16 21.55
N VAL A 138 -18.40 -16.70 22.61
CA VAL A 138 -18.99 -15.86 23.67
C VAL A 138 -19.47 -14.50 23.15
N TYR A 139 -18.88 -14.00 22.07
CA TYR A 139 -19.23 -12.70 21.47
C TYR A 139 -20.30 -12.80 20.38
N ARG A 140 -20.81 -14.00 20.09
CA ARG A 140 -21.81 -14.23 19.05
C ARG A 140 -23.20 -14.21 19.64
N GLN A 141 -24.16 -13.71 18.87
CA GLN A 141 -25.58 -13.77 19.17
C GLN A 141 -26.28 -14.68 18.16
N SER A 142 -27.31 -15.42 18.58
CA SER A 142 -28.16 -16.15 17.64
C SER A 142 -28.87 -15.15 16.73
N VAL A 143 -28.82 -15.42 15.43
CA VAL A 143 -29.59 -14.69 14.41
C VAL A 143 -31.05 -15.09 14.41
#